data_AF-A0A2N7QEL4-F1
#
_entry.id   AF-A0A2N7QEL4-F1
#
_cell.length_a   1.000
_cell.length_b   1.000
_cell.length_c   1.000
_cell.angle_alpha   90.00
_cell.angle_beta   90.00
_cell.angle_gamma   90.00
#
_symmetry.space_group_name_H-M   'P 1'
#
loop_
_entity.id
_entity.type
_entity.pdbx_description
1 polymer ?
#
loop_
_entity_poly.entity_id
_entity_poly.type
_entity_poly.pdbx_seq_one_letter_code
_entity_poly.pdbx_strand_id
1 'polypeptide(L)'
;MKIQEYKIYLRYLDDHKCPDCGEKLERRPRRLWQKAVSFALPLRHYKCSGCYQSFFAFSPLWNQMNPVEKIIRLLATAVILLAGAYIILRIIFVILYIIMA
;
A
#
# COMPACT_ATOMS: atom_id res chain seq x y z
N MET A 1 -23.20 0.84 -6.25
CA MET A 1 -21.91 0.99 -5.53
C MET A 1 -20.78 0.86 -6.55
N LYS A 2 -20.15 1.97 -6.99
CA LYS A 2 -19.05 1.90 -7.98
C LYS A 2 -17.78 1.42 -7.29
N ILE A 3 -17.53 0.12 -7.34
CA ILE A 3 -16.21 -0.43 -7.00
C ILE A 3 -15.29 0.08 -8.11
N GLN A 4 -14.36 0.99 -7.78
CA GLN A 4 -13.38 1.44 -8.77
C GLN A 4 -12.49 0.24 -9.10
N GLU A 5 -12.59 -0.27 -10.32
CA GLU A 5 -11.66 -1.27 -10.85
C GLU A 5 -10.26 -0.64 -10.84
N TYR A 6 -9.44 -1.08 -9.89
CA TYR A 6 -8.03 -0.72 -9.84
C TYR A 6 -7.27 -1.79 -10.61
N LYS A 7 -6.53 -1.39 -11.64
CA LYS A 7 -5.53 -2.27 -12.24
C LYS A 7 -4.26 -2.17 -11.42
N ILE A 8 -3.68 -3.31 -11.01
CA ILE A 8 -2.38 -3.33 -10.34
C ILE A 8 -1.32 -3.51 -11.42
N TYR A 9 -0.49 -2.50 -11.64
CA TYR A 9 0.69 -2.63 -12.49
C TYR A 9 1.89 -2.85 -11.57
N LEU A 10 2.38 -4.09 -11.53
CA LEU A 10 3.61 -4.44 -10.79
C LEU A 10 4.87 -3.88 -11.47
N ARG A 11 4.73 -3.29 -12.66
CA ARG A 11 5.82 -2.73 -13.45
C ARG A 11 6.15 -1.30 -13.02
N TYR A 12 7.43 -0.95 -13.15
CA TYR A 12 7.91 0.41 -12.93
C TYR A 12 7.29 1.38 -13.93
N LEU A 13 7.09 2.61 -13.47
CA LEU A 13 6.69 3.74 -14.30
C LEU A 13 7.91 4.65 -14.47
N ASP A 14 8.55 4.52 -15.62
CA ASP A 14 9.49 5.52 -16.09
C ASP A 14 8.74 6.86 -16.22
N ASP A 15 9.17 7.86 -15.46
CA ASP A 15 8.82 9.27 -15.62
C ASP A 15 7.35 9.71 -15.45
N HIS A 16 6.58 9.05 -14.59
CA HIS A 16 5.16 9.42 -14.37
C HIS A 16 4.36 9.42 -15.69
N LYS A 17 4.66 8.50 -16.59
CA LYS A 17 3.91 8.31 -17.84
C LYS A 17 3.07 7.04 -17.79
N CYS A 18 1.89 7.11 -18.39
CA CYS A 18 0.98 5.99 -18.57
C CYS A 18 1.61 4.91 -19.47
N PRO A 19 1.65 3.63 -19.07
CA PRO A 19 2.23 2.57 -19.90
C PRO A 19 1.40 2.27 -21.14
N ASP A 20 0.08 2.50 -21.08
CA ASP A 20 -0.85 2.20 -22.18
C ASP A 20 -1.01 3.36 -23.17
N CYS A 21 -0.70 4.59 -22.74
CA CYS A 21 -1.05 5.80 -23.49
C CYS A 21 0.02 6.89 -23.51
N GLY A 22 1.12 6.73 -22.77
CA GLY A 22 2.25 7.66 -22.74
C GLY A 22 1.98 9.01 -22.07
N GLU A 23 0.73 9.30 -21.69
CA GLU A 23 0.32 10.57 -21.12
C GLU A 23 0.77 10.75 -19.66
N LYS A 24 0.81 12.00 -19.20
CA LYS A 24 1.25 12.33 -17.84
C LYS A 24 0.27 11.79 -16.79
N LEU A 25 0.84 11.25 -15.72
CA LEU A 25 0.09 10.73 -14.61
C LEU A 25 -0.09 11.79 -13.53
N GLU A 26 -1.33 11.95 -13.10
CA GLU A 26 -1.66 12.80 -11.97
C GLU A 26 -1.63 12.00 -10.68
N ARG A 27 -0.94 12.55 -9.68
CA ARG A 27 -0.89 11.97 -8.34
C ARG A 27 -2.13 12.41 -7.56
N ARG A 28 -3.03 11.47 -7.27
CA ARG A 28 -4.22 11.71 -6.45
C ARG A 28 -3.90 11.59 -4.95
N PRO A 29 -4.65 12.28 -4.07
CA PRO A 29 -4.57 12.08 -2.63
C PRO A 29 -4.92 10.63 -2.28
N ARG A 30 -4.10 10.04 -1.40
CA ARG A 30 -4.26 8.65 -0.95
C ARG A 30 -5.37 8.55 0.10
N ARG A 31 -6.30 7.62 -0.10
CA ARG A 31 -7.26 7.20 0.95
C ARG A 31 -6.51 6.52 2.11
N LEU A 32 -7.12 6.47 3.30
CA LEU A 32 -6.50 5.86 4.49
C LEU A 32 -6.03 4.42 4.27
N TRP A 33 -6.86 3.58 3.66
CA TRP A 33 -6.47 2.20 3.32
C TRP A 33 -5.28 2.14 2.36
N GLN A 34 -5.21 3.07 1.39
CA GLN A 34 -4.08 3.16 0.45
C GLN A 34 -2.81 3.60 1.17
N LYS A 35 -2.93 4.45 2.20
CA LYS A 35 -1.80 4.81 3.06
C LYS A 35 -1.29 3.59 3.83
N ALA A 36 -2.19 2.80 4.40
CA ALA A 36 -1.86 1.57 5.13
C ALA A 36 -1.17 0.53 4.21
N VAL A 37 -1.70 0.30 3.01
CA VAL A 37 -1.03 -0.57 2.02
C VAL A 37 0.30 0.03 1.58
N SER A 38 0.37 1.35 1.38
CA SER A 38 1.61 2.04 0.98
C SER A 38 2.70 2.04 2.06
N PHE A 39 2.33 1.77 3.31
CA PHE A 39 3.26 1.58 4.43
C PHE A 39 3.92 0.20 4.36
N ALA A 40 3.14 -0.84 4.04
CA ALA A 40 3.64 -2.21 3.90
C ALA A 40 4.46 -2.43 2.62
N LEU A 41 3.96 -1.94 1.48
CA LEU A 41 4.65 -1.94 0.19
C LEU A 41 4.63 -0.51 -0.37
N PRO A 42 5.69 0.04 -0.95
CA PRO A 42 5.70 1.42 -1.46
C PRO A 42 4.97 1.56 -2.82
N LEU A 43 3.72 1.11 -2.84
CA LEU A 43 2.77 1.28 -3.92
C LEU A 43 2.22 2.71 -3.86
N ARG A 44 2.24 3.37 -5.01
CA ARG A 44 1.69 4.70 -5.21
C ARG A 44 0.49 4.61 -6.15
N HIS A 45 -0.55 5.35 -5.81
CA HIS A 45 -1.76 5.45 -6.60
C HIS A 45 -1.61 6.56 -7.65
N TYR A 46 -1.77 6.20 -8.91
CA TYR A 46 -1.72 7.10 -10.05
C TYR A 46 -3.05 7.05 -10.80
N LYS A 47 -3.43 8.18 -11.39
CA LYS A 47 -4.53 8.24 -12.34
C LYS A 47 -4.00 8.86 -13.63
N CYS A 48 -4.30 8.22 -14.75
CA CYS A 48 -3.99 8.80 -16.05
C CYS A 48 -5.01 9.87 -16.45
N SER A 49 -4.54 10.96 -17.07
CA SER A 49 -5.40 12.00 -17.66
C SER A 49 -6.14 11.53 -18.91
N GLY A 50 -5.49 10.87 -19.87
CA GLY A 50 -6.16 10.40 -21.10
C GLY A 50 -6.97 9.13 -20.96
N CYS A 51 -6.38 8.07 -20.39
CA CYS A 51 -7.11 6.80 -20.22
C CYS A 51 -8.11 6.83 -19.04
N TYR A 52 -8.09 7.89 -18.22
CA TYR A 52 -8.86 8.03 -16.97
C TYR A 52 -8.76 6.85 -15.99
N GLN A 53 -7.83 5.93 -16.21
CA GLN A 53 -7.69 4.70 -15.47
C GLN A 53 -6.87 4.94 -14.20
N SER A 54 -7.30 4.29 -13.12
CA SER A 54 -6.67 4.40 -11.80
C SER A 54 -5.87 3.12 -11.55
N PHE A 55 -4.63 3.27 -11.13
CA PHE A 55 -3.77 2.11 -10.91
C PHE A 55 -2.72 2.34 -9.83
N PHE A 56 -2.16 1.24 -9.34
CA PHE A 56 -1.03 1.24 -8.41
C PHE A 56 0.27 0.90 -9.13
N ALA A 57 1.35 1.61 -8.81
CA ALA A 57 2.70 1.33 -9.30
C ALA A 57 3.73 1.49 -8.18
N PHE A 58 4.86 0.79 -8.26
CA PHE A 58 5.96 0.95 -7.30
C PHE A 58 6.63 2.31 -7.44
N SER A 59 7.03 2.90 -6.32
CA SER A 59 7.84 4.12 -6.36
C SER A 59 9.21 3.86 -6.99
N PRO A 60 9.78 4.84 -7.75
CA PRO A 60 11.12 4.71 -8.35
C PRO A 60 12.20 4.34 -7.32
N LEU A 61 12.05 4.90 -6.13
CA LEU A 61 12.95 4.75 -5.01
C LEU A 61 13.01 3.30 -4.49
N TRP A 62 11.97 2.49 -4.71
CA TRP A 62 11.97 1.08 -4.30
C TRP A 62 12.87 0.21 -5.19
N ASN A 63 13.03 0.56 -6.47
CA ASN A 63 13.91 -0.22 -7.34
C ASN A 63 15.39 0.11 -7.09
N GLN A 64 15.67 1.38 -6.78
CA GLN A 64 17.00 1.84 -6.39
C GLN A 64 17.43 1.35 -4.99
N MET A 65 16.48 0.93 -4.16
CA MET A 65 16.77 0.42 -2.82
C MET A 65 17.53 -0.90 -2.87
N ASN A 66 18.55 -0.99 -2.03
CA ASN A 66 19.32 -2.20 -1.85
C ASN A 66 18.42 -3.33 -1.32
N PRO A 67 18.70 -4.60 -1.66
CA PRO A 67 17.91 -5.74 -1.20
C PRO A 67 17.81 -5.79 0.34
N VAL A 68 18.86 -5.34 1.03
CA VAL A 68 18.89 -5.23 2.50
C VAL A 68 17.82 -4.27 3.03
N GLU A 69 17.66 -3.10 2.41
CA GLU A 69 16.66 -2.11 2.83
C GLU A 69 15.23 -2.62 2.63
N LYS A 70 15.00 -3.40 1.55
CA LYS A 70 13.72 -4.07 1.30
C LYS A 70 13.41 -5.08 2.41
N ILE A 71 14.40 -5.88 2.80
CA ILE A 71 14.26 -6.86 3.89
C ILE A 71 13.99 -6.15 5.22
N ILE A 72 14.74 -5.09 5.55
CA ILE A 72 14.53 -4.33 6.79
C ILE A 72 13.10 -3.77 6.86
N ARG A 73 12.58 -3.21 5.76
CA ARG A 73 11.20 -2.71 5.71
C ARG A 73 10.17 -3.82 5.89
N LEU A 74 10.38 -4.98 5.27
CA LEU A 74 9.51 -6.15 5.45
C LEU A 74 9.51 -6.65 6.90
N LEU A 75 10.69 -6.72 7.53
CA LEU A 75 10.79 -7.09 8.95
C LEU A 75 10.10 -6.07 9.86
N ALA A 76 10.33 -4.77 9.64
CA ALA A 76 9.70 -3.72 10.43
C ALA A 76 8.16 -3.75 10.32
N THR A 77 7.64 -3.96 9.11
CA THR A 77 6.19 -4.06 8.86
C THR A 77 5.60 -5.31 9.51
N ALA A 78 6.29 -6.46 9.43
CA ALA A 78 5.89 -7.67 10.13
C ALA A 78 5.83 -7.48 11.66
N VAL A 79 6.85 -6.84 12.24
CA VAL A 79 6.90 -6.57 13.69
C VAL A 79 5.73 -5.68 14.12
N ILE A 80 5.41 -4.64 13.37
CA ILE A 80 4.30 -3.73 13.68
C ILE A 80 2.96 -4.46 13.62
N LEU A 81 2.76 -5.33 12.61
CA LEU A 81 1.54 -6.13 12.49
C LEU A 81 1.39 -7.13 13.64
N LEU A 82 2.47 -7.82 14.01
CA LEU A 82 2.48 -8.75 15.14
C LEU A 82 2.18 -8.04 16.47
N ALA A 83 2.81 -6.89 16.71
CA ALA A 83 2.56 -6.10 17.91
C ALA A 83 1.11 -5.62 17.99
N GLY A 84 0.56 -5.10 16.88
CA GLY A 84 -0.84 -4.69 16.80
C GLY A 84 -1.81 -5.85 17.05
N ALA A 85 -1.55 -7.01 16.43
CA ALA A 85 -2.36 -8.21 16.63
C ALA A 85 -2.32 -8.71 18.09
N TYR A 86 -1.15 -8.68 18.72
CA TYR A 86 -1.01 -9.06 20.13
C TYR A 86 -1.80 -8.13 21.06
N ILE A 87 -1.75 -6.82 20.84
CA ILE A 87 -2.51 -5.84 21.63
C ILE A 87 -4.02 -6.10 21.48
N ILE A 88 -4.49 -6.32 20.26
CA ILE A 88 -5.91 -6.62 19.99
C ILE A 88 -6.32 -7.92 20.70
N LEU A 89 -5.51 -8.97 20.59
CA LEU A 89 -5.78 -10.26 21.23
C LEU A 89 -5.82 -10.14 22.76
N ARG A 90 -4.94 -9.33 23.35
CA ARG A 90 -4.94 -9.03 24.79
C ARG A 90 -6.22 -8.31 25.22
N ILE A 91 -6.68 -7.33 24.45
CA ILE A 91 -7.93 -6.61 24.72
C ILE A 91 -9.12 -7.56 24.66
N ILE A 92 -9.20 -8.38 23.60
CA ILE A 92 -10.27 -9.38 23.43
C ILE A 92 -10.28 -10.35 24.62
N PHE A 93 -9.11 -10.87 25.01
CA PHE A 93 -9.00 -11.80 26.13
C PHE A 93 -9.47 -11.17 27.45
N VAL A 94 -9.11 -9.91 27.72
CA VAL A 94 -9.59 -9.19 28.91
C VAL A 94 -11.10 -9.03 28.89
N ILE A 95 -11.68 -8.65 27.75
CA ILE A 95 -13.14 -8.52 27.59
C ILE A 95 -13.83 -9.86 27.83
N LEU A 96 -13.33 -10.95 27.22
CA LEU A 96 -13.87 -12.29 27.42
C LEU A 96 -13.79 -12.73 28.88
N TYR A 97 -12.66 -12.47 29.55
CA TYR A 97 -12.50 -12.77 30.96
C TYR A 97 -13.51 -12.02 31.84
N ILE A 98 -13.76 -10.74 31.57
CA ILE A 98 -14.75 -9.94 32.29
C ILE A 98 -16.18 -10.48 32.07
N ILE A 99 -16.51 -10.96 30.87
CA ILE A 99 -17.83 -11.52 30.57
C ILE A 99 -18.04 -12.88 31.26
N MET A 100 -16.97 -13.65 31.44
CA MET A 100 -17.00 -14.99 32.03
C MET A 100 -16.90 -15.00 33.57
N ALA A 101 -16.62 -13.85 34.19
CA ALA A 101 -16.50 -13.65 35.64
C ALA A 101 -17.80 -13.05 36.20
#